data_AF-A0A919XI26-F1
#
_entry.id   AF-A0A919XI26-F1
#
_cell.length_a   1.000
_cell.length_b   1.000
_cell.length_c   1.000
_cell.angle_alpha   90.00
_cell.angle_beta   90.00
_cell.angle_gamma   90.00
#
_symmetry.space_group_name_H-M   'P 1'
#
loop_
_entity.id
_entity.type
_entity.pdbx_description
1 polymer ?
#
loop_
_entity_poly.entity_id
_entity_poly.type
_entity_poly.pdbx_seq_one_letter_code
_entity_poly.pdbx_strand_id
1 'polypeptide(L)' 'MAEKPEKKAETTNESKYPIDELSAHAEALFNVRPEVLAGALHGVNQSELTIDEAKKAVDQFLKRKAI' A
#
# COMPACT_ATOMS: atom_id res chain seq x y z
N MET A 1 -11.50 -19.61 17.21
CA MET A 1 -11.45 -19.46 15.73
C MET A 1 -10.74 -18.16 15.41
N ALA A 2 -9.67 -18.31 14.63
CA ALA A 2 -8.95 -17.30 13.84
C ALA A 2 -8.49 -16.01 14.53
N GLU A 3 -7.24 -16.05 14.98
CA GLU A 3 -6.18 -15.06 14.73
C GLU A 3 -6.67 -13.69 14.23
N LYS A 4 -6.80 -12.74 15.17
CA LYS A 4 -6.70 -11.32 14.87
C LYS A 4 -5.21 -10.97 14.91
N PRO A 5 -4.52 -10.69 13.81
CA PRO A 5 -3.23 -10.05 13.92
C PRO A 5 -3.49 -8.56 14.15
N GLU A 6 -3.44 -8.18 15.41
CA GLU A 6 -3.08 -6.82 15.81
C GLU A 6 -1.67 -6.56 15.28
N LYS A 7 -1.53 -5.81 14.17
CA LYS A 7 -0.23 -5.26 13.77
C LYS A 7 -0.27 -3.75 13.80
N LYS A 8 -0.30 -3.25 15.03
CA LYS A 8 0.20 -1.92 15.38
C LYS A 8 1.72 -2.01 15.33
N ALA A 9 2.32 -1.50 14.26
CA ALA A 9 3.77 -1.35 14.17
C ALA A 9 4.11 -0.04 13.47
N GLU A 10 3.98 1.05 14.25
CA GLU A 10 4.97 2.12 14.17
C GLU A 10 6.35 1.46 14.35
N THR A 11 7.13 1.33 13.28
CA THR A 11 8.60 1.41 13.29
C THR A 11 9.09 1.37 11.85
N THR A 12 9.76 2.44 11.48
CA THR A 12 10.68 2.59 10.36
C THR A 12 11.64 1.39 10.27
N ASN A 13 11.23 0.34 9.58
CA ASN A 13 12.11 -0.73 9.16
C ASN A 13 11.56 -1.29 7.85
N GLU A 14 12.41 -1.38 6.83
CA GLU A 14 12.08 -1.65 5.43
C GLU A 14 11.59 -3.08 5.18
N SER A 15 10.52 -3.48 5.88
CA SER A 15 9.82 -4.73 5.64
C SER A 15 9.01 -4.56 4.37
N LYS A 16 9.27 -5.40 3.38
CA LYS A 16 8.44 -5.51 2.19
C LYS A 16 7.18 -6.26 2.60
N TYR A 17 6.04 -5.71 2.23
CA TYR A 17 4.73 -6.29 2.46
C TYR A 17 4.14 -6.70 1.12
N PRO A 18 3.43 -7.83 1.07
CA PRO A 18 2.72 -8.22 -0.14
C PRO A 18 1.68 -7.15 -0.49
N ILE A 19 1.47 -6.94 -1.79
CA ILE A 19 0.49 -5.96 -2.30
C ILE A 19 -0.91 -6.25 -1.73
N ASP A 20 -1.25 -7.51 -1.52
CA ASP A 20 -2.54 -7.92 -0.97
C ASP A 20 -2.78 -7.34 0.44
N GLU A 21 -1.79 -7.42 1.33
CA GLU A 21 -1.86 -6.80 2.67
C GLU A 21 -1.88 -5.27 2.58
N LEU A 22 -1.05 -4.68 1.73
CA LEU A 22 -1.06 -3.23 1.51
C LEU A 22 -2.41 -2.75 0.98
N SER A 23 -3.07 -3.55 0.14
CA SER A 23 -4.40 -3.28 -0.42
C SER A 23 -5.49 -3.43 0.63
N ALA A 24 -5.45 -4.48 1.44
CA ALA A 24 -6.36 -4.68 2.56
C ALA A 24 -6.28 -3.55 3.59
N HIS A 25 -5.10 -2.95 3.76
CA HIS A 25 -4.87 -1.82 4.67
C HIS A 25 -4.74 -0.47 3.96
N ALA A 26 -5.09 -0.35 2.67
CA ALA A 26 -4.83 0.84 1.86
C ALA A 26 -5.52 2.09 2.41
N GLU A 27 -6.77 1.96 2.85
CA GLU A 27 -7.56 3.05 3.42
C GLU A 27 -6.97 3.51 4.76
N ALA A 28 -6.48 2.58 5.58
CA ALA A 28 -5.89 2.90 6.88
C ALA A 28 -4.46 3.47 6.77
N LEU A 29 -3.64 2.98 5.83
CA LEU A 29 -2.23 3.36 5.67
C LEU A 29 -2.03 4.59 4.79
N PHE A 30 -2.82 4.71 3.72
CA PHE A 30 -2.62 5.74 2.68
C PHE A 30 -3.83 6.64 2.50
N ASN A 31 -4.95 6.38 3.20
CA ASN A 31 -6.22 7.11 3.02
C ASN A 31 -6.73 7.06 1.57
N VAL A 32 -6.47 5.95 0.89
CA VAL A 32 -6.93 5.71 -0.49
C VAL A 32 -7.68 4.39 -0.58
N ARG A 33 -8.58 4.27 -1.56
CA ARG A 33 -9.25 3.01 -1.82
C ARG A 33 -8.27 1.94 -2.29
N PRO A 34 -8.50 0.65 -2.00
CA PRO A 34 -7.70 -0.44 -2.55
C PRO A 34 -7.61 -0.41 -4.08
N GLU A 35 -8.67 0.04 -4.76
CA GLU A 35 -8.70 0.25 -6.21
C GLU A 35 -7.65 1.27 -6.68
N VAL A 36 -7.40 2.32 -5.89
CA VAL A 36 -6.39 3.36 -6.18
C VAL A 36 -5.00 2.82 -5.94
N LEU A 37 -4.79 2.03 -4.88
CA LEU A 37 -3.51 1.36 -4.66
C LEU A 37 -3.23 0.36 -5.78
N ALA A 38 -4.20 -0.48 -6.15
CA ALA A 38 -4.07 -1.41 -7.27
C ALA A 38 -3.78 -0.67 -8.59
N GLY A 39 -4.43 0.48 -8.83
CA GLY A 39 -4.16 1.35 -9.98
C GLY A 39 -2.79 2.01 -9.95
N ALA A 40 -2.31 2.41 -8.77
CA ALA A 40 -0.97 2.98 -8.58
C ALA A 40 0.14 1.94 -8.78
N LEU A 41 -0.14 0.69 -8.41
CA LEU A 41 0.73 -0.47 -8.60
C LEU A 41 0.49 -1.17 -9.94
N HIS A 42 -0.42 -0.67 -10.77
CA HIS A 42 -0.74 -1.23 -12.07
C HIS A 42 0.45 -1.04 -13.02
N GLY A 43 1.26 -2.09 -13.18
CA GLY A 43 2.52 -2.08 -13.94
C GLY A 43 3.77 -2.26 -13.09
N VAL A 44 3.63 -2.33 -11.76
CA VAL A 44 4.71 -2.74 -10.87
C VAL A 44 4.79 -4.27 -10.88
N ASN A 45 5.86 -4.81 -11.46
CA ASN A 45 6.10 -6.26 -11.53
C ASN A 45 6.57 -6.88 -10.20
N GLN A 46 6.42 -6.16 -9.09
CA GLN A 46 6.80 -6.61 -7.76
C GLN A 46 5.57 -7.05 -7.00
N SER A 47 5.59 -8.25 -6.44
CA SER A 47 4.51 -8.75 -5.57
C SER A 47 4.58 -8.19 -4.15
N GLU A 48 5.71 -7.59 -3.78
CA GLU A 48 6.01 -7.10 -2.43
C GLU A 48 6.68 -5.72 -2.49
N LEU A 49 6.18 -4.78 -1.70
CA LEU A 49 6.63 -3.39 -1.66
C LEU A 49 6.72 -2.90 -0.22
N THR A 50 7.59 -1.93 0.03
CA THR A 50 7.59 -1.25 1.33
C THR A 50 6.44 -0.23 1.39
N ILE A 51 6.06 0.16 2.59
CA ILE A 51 5.05 1.20 2.79
C ILE A 51 5.46 2.51 2.10
N ASP A 52 6.76 2.86 2.09
CA ASP A 52 7.25 4.07 1.43
C ASP A 52 7.12 4.02 -0.10
N GLU A 53 7.51 2.90 -0.72
CA GLU A 53 7.39 2.68 -2.17
C GLU A 53 5.93 2.71 -2.61
N ALA A 54 5.06 2.00 -1.87
CA ALA A 54 3.62 2.00 -2.13
C ALA A 54 3.04 3.42 -1.98
N LYS A 55 3.44 4.17 -0.94
CA LYS A 55 2.99 5.55 -0.73
C LYS A 55 3.42 6.48 -1.87
N LYS A 56 4.67 6.37 -2.35
CA LYS A 56 5.17 7.14 -3.49
C LYS A 56 4.42 6.81 -4.77
N ALA A 57 4.18 5.52 -5.04
CA ALA A 57 3.41 5.10 -6.21
C ALA A 57 1.99 5.69 -6.16
N VAL A 58 1.32 5.61 -5.01
CA VAL A 58 -0.01 6.20 -4.78
C VAL A 58 0.01 7.71 -4.97
N ASP A 59 0.96 8.42 -4.36
CA ASP A 59 1.08 9.87 -4.47
C ASP A 59 1.33 10.31 -5.93
N GLN A 60 2.21 9.62 -6.64
CA GLN A 60 2.44 9.86 -8.07
C GLN A 60 1.19 9.59 -8.92
N PHE A 61 0.45 8.52 -8.60
CA PHE A 61 -0.79 8.18 -9.31
C PHE A 61 -1.88 9.24 -9.10
N LEU A 62 -2.07 9.69 -7.85
CA LEU A 62 -3.00 10.77 -7.52
C LEU A 62 -2.62 12.09 -8.19
N LYS A 63 -1.33 12.44 -8.20
CA LYS A 63 -0.82 13.63 -8.90
C LYS A 63 -0.98 13.55 -10.41
N ARG A 64 -0.77 12.38 -11.03
CA ARG A 64 -0.92 12.20 -12.48
C ARG A 64 -2.35 12.39 -12.97
N LYS A 65 -3.35 12.12 -12.13
CA LYS A 65 -4.78 12.21 -12.50
C LYS A 65 -5.35 13.63 -12.30
N ALA A 66 -4.55 14.59 -11.84
CA ALA A 66 -4.97 15.96 -11.52
C ALA A 66 -4.83 16.97 -12.69
N ILE A 67 -4.74 16.51 -13.93
CA ILE A 67 -4.63 17.34 -15.14
C ILE A 67 -5.73 16.99 -16.15
#